data_AF-A0A372DGM4-F1
#
_entry.id   AF-A0A372DGM4-F1
#
_cell.length_a   1.000
_cell.length_b   1.000
_cell.length_c   1.000
_cell.angle_alpha   90.00
_cell.angle_beta   90.00
_cell.angle_gamma   90.00
#
_symmetry.space_group_name_H-M   'P 1'
#
loop_
_entity.id
_entity.type
_entity.pdbx_description
1 polymer ?
#
loop_
_entity_poly.entity_id
_entity_poly.type
_entity_poly.pdbx_seq_one_letter_code
_entity_poly.pdbx_strand_id
1 'polypeptide(L)'
;MYLIDIHPHRGGFTNQDLLRIIENNWPEILEPYTLQGVIGLTYNASDNDINSLRKSGLNTILQTPNGRFLTSMGGGITATGTSIRNRREADRVIISIRQLETWFIQQKAFVEDYFKSKHDKDWADLTFKVKSFELPLKVEEIKTGEVLEIPT
;
A
#
# COMPACT_ATOMS: atom_id res chain seq x y z
N MET A 1 15.72 -8.35 -3.25
CA MET A 1 14.59 -9.31 -3.27
C MET A 1 15.00 -10.52 -2.45
N TYR A 2 14.19 -10.94 -1.48
CA TYR A 2 14.48 -12.08 -0.61
C TYR A 2 13.49 -13.21 -0.94
N LEU A 3 14.00 -14.43 -1.13
CA LEU A 3 13.21 -15.65 -1.25
C LEU A 3 13.48 -16.48 0.00
N ILE A 4 12.46 -16.65 0.84
CA ILE A 4 12.60 -17.35 2.13
C ILE A 4 12.25 -18.82 1.97
N ASP A 5 11.07 -19.11 1.44
CA ASP A 5 10.56 -20.47 1.21
C ASP A 5 9.40 -20.45 0.19
N ILE A 6 8.95 -21.62 -0.25
CA ILE A 6 7.78 -21.83 -1.11
C ILE A 6 6.74 -22.63 -0.34
N HIS A 7 5.60 -21.99 -0.04
CA HIS A 7 4.48 -22.62 0.67
C HIS A 7 3.22 -22.70 -0.19
N PRO A 8 2.28 -23.60 0.14
CA PRO A 8 0.93 -23.56 -0.42
C PRO A 8 0.30 -22.19 -0.20
N HIS A 9 -0.52 -21.75 -1.16
CA HIS A 9 -1.20 -20.45 -1.09
C HIS A 9 -2.03 -20.25 0.20
N ARG A 10 -2.53 -21.34 0.80
CA ARG A 10 -3.26 -21.31 2.08
C ARG A 10 -2.40 -21.91 3.20
N GLY A 11 -2.40 -21.25 4.35
CA GLY A 11 -1.77 -21.77 5.58
C GLY A 11 -0.33 -21.28 5.84
N GLY A 12 0.41 -20.86 4.82
CA GLY A 12 1.80 -20.38 5.01
C GLY A 12 1.92 -19.06 5.80
N PHE A 13 0.88 -18.22 5.80
CA PHE A 13 0.91 -16.88 6.40
C PHE A 13 0.78 -16.83 7.93
N THR A 14 0.59 -17.97 8.56
CA THR A 14 0.59 -18.10 10.02
C THR A 14 1.82 -18.83 10.55
N ASN A 15 2.70 -19.31 9.66
CA ASN A 15 3.89 -20.06 10.04
C ASN A 15 4.91 -19.14 10.76
N GLN A 16 5.02 -19.28 12.08
CA GLN A 16 5.93 -18.47 12.88
C GLN A 16 7.42 -18.85 12.67
N ASP A 17 7.73 -20.03 12.14
CA ASP A 17 9.11 -20.40 11.80
C ASP A 17 9.68 -19.52 10.68
N LEU A 18 8.83 -18.97 9.79
CA LEU A 18 9.28 -18.00 8.79
C LEU A 18 9.79 -16.72 9.45
N LEU A 19 9.17 -16.28 10.55
CA LEU A 19 9.62 -15.10 11.30
C LEU A 19 10.98 -15.37 11.96
N ARG A 20 11.18 -16.58 12.49
CA ARG A 20 12.48 -17.01 13.02
C ARG A 20 13.58 -16.97 11.96
N ILE A 21 13.29 -17.46 10.75
CA ILE A 21 14.25 -17.44 9.63
C ILE A 21 14.58 -15.99 9.26
N ILE A 22 13.57 -15.12 9.13
CA ILE A 22 13.80 -13.70 8.84
C ILE A 22 14.64 -13.06 9.94
N GLU A 23 14.30 -13.27 11.21
CA GLU A 23 15.02 -12.64 12.32
C GLU A 23 16.49 -13.07 12.39
N ASN A 24 16.77 -14.34 12.12
CA ASN A 24 18.13 -14.86 12.18
C ASN A 24 19.03 -14.38 11.03
N ASN A 25 18.45 -14.00 9.88
CA ASN A 25 19.21 -13.67 8.67
C ASN A 25 19.13 -12.18 8.29
N TRP A 26 17.98 -11.56 8.50
CA TRP A 26 17.64 -10.18 8.13
C TRP A 26 16.76 -9.52 9.21
N PRO A 27 17.25 -9.39 10.46
CA PRO A 27 16.48 -8.81 11.56
C PRO A 27 15.95 -7.40 11.27
N GLU A 28 16.67 -6.63 10.44
CA GLU A 28 16.28 -5.29 10.00
C GLU A 28 14.93 -5.24 9.28
N ILE A 29 14.48 -6.34 8.68
CA ILE A 29 13.16 -6.44 8.04
C ILE A 29 12.02 -6.38 9.07
N LEU A 30 12.28 -6.85 10.29
CA LEU A 30 11.29 -6.92 11.37
C LEU A 30 11.22 -5.64 12.21
N GLU A 31 12.25 -4.79 12.14
CA GLU A 31 12.33 -3.56 12.94
C GLU A 31 11.10 -2.64 12.80
N PRO A 32 10.59 -2.32 11.59
CA PRO A 32 9.43 -1.45 11.43
C PRO A 32 8.14 -2.01 12.05
N TYR A 33 8.10 -3.30 12.33
CA TYR A 33 6.94 -4.01 12.87
C TYR A 33 7.11 -4.40 14.34
N THR A 34 8.26 -4.06 14.94
CA THR A 34 8.57 -4.42 16.32
C THR A 34 7.89 -3.46 17.29
N LEU A 35 7.14 -4.02 18.22
CA LEU A 35 6.54 -3.26 19.31
C LEU A 35 7.57 -3.02 20.41
N GLN A 36 7.79 -1.76 20.75
CA GLN A 36 8.66 -1.34 21.84
C GLN A 36 7.88 -1.24 23.16
N GLY A 37 8.54 -1.55 24.28
CA GLY A 37 7.95 -1.45 25.62
C GLY A 37 7.01 -2.59 26.02
N VAL A 38 6.92 -3.66 25.23
CA VAL A 38 6.17 -4.87 25.58
C VAL A 38 7.01 -5.73 26.53
N ILE A 39 6.47 -5.99 27.72
CA ILE A 39 7.14 -6.79 28.76
C ILE A 39 6.83 -8.30 28.67
N GLY A 40 5.82 -8.67 27.89
CA GLY A 40 5.38 -10.05 27.72
C GLY A 40 3.96 -10.14 27.16
N LEU A 41 3.60 -11.31 26.62
CA LEU A 41 2.23 -11.64 26.25
C LEU A 41 1.60 -12.51 27.32
N THR A 42 0.36 -12.22 27.72
CA THR A 42 -0.41 -13.10 28.60
C THR A 42 -0.72 -14.45 27.95
N TYR A 43 -0.80 -14.47 26.62
CA TYR A 43 -1.04 -15.66 25.83
C TYR A 43 -0.21 -15.62 24.55
N ASN A 44 0.63 -16.64 24.34
CA ASN A 44 1.41 -16.80 23.13
C ASN A 44 0.66 -17.74 22.16
N ALA A 45 0.03 -17.15 21.14
CA ALA A 45 -0.85 -17.86 20.21
C ALA A 45 -0.05 -18.77 19.27
N SER A 46 -0.50 -20.01 19.08
CA SER A 46 0.05 -20.91 18.06
C SER A 46 -0.37 -20.46 16.65
N ASP A 47 0.26 -21.05 15.62
CA ASP A 47 -0.09 -20.79 14.22
C ASP A 47 -1.59 -21.07 13.93
N ASN A 48 -2.15 -22.09 14.57
CA ASN A 48 -3.58 -22.44 14.46
C ASN A 48 -4.48 -21.41 15.16
N ASP A 49 -4.05 -20.91 16.31
CA ASP A 49 -4.77 -19.86 17.04
C ASP A 49 -4.78 -18.57 16.23
N ILE A 50 -3.63 -18.17 15.68
CA ILE A 50 -3.50 -16.99 14.81
C ILE A 50 -4.40 -17.12 13.58
N ASN A 51 -4.42 -18.29 12.94
CA ASN A 51 -5.29 -18.55 11.79
C ASN A 51 -6.77 -18.38 12.17
N SER A 52 -7.17 -18.92 13.31
CA SER A 52 -8.57 -18.86 13.79
C SER A 52 -8.96 -17.44 14.17
N LEU A 53 -8.10 -16.72 14.89
CA LEU A 53 -8.32 -15.32 15.27
C LEU A 53 -8.44 -14.42 14.04
N ARG A 54 -7.55 -14.59 13.05
CA ARG A 54 -7.60 -13.81 11.81
C ARG A 54 -8.83 -14.11 10.96
N LYS A 55 -9.29 -15.37 10.91
CA LYS A 55 -10.57 -15.71 10.25
C LYS A 55 -11.77 -15.02 10.90
N SER A 56 -11.68 -14.74 12.20
CA SER A 56 -12.67 -14.00 12.97
C SER A 56 -12.47 -12.48 12.93
N GLY A 57 -11.58 -11.96 12.07
CA GLY A 57 -11.34 -10.51 11.95
C GLY A 57 -10.50 -9.89 13.06
N LEU A 58 -9.81 -10.72 13.87
CA LEU A 58 -8.98 -10.25 14.98
C LEU A 58 -7.51 -10.15 14.57
N ASN A 59 -6.88 -9.05 14.99
CA ASN A 59 -5.45 -8.86 14.85
C ASN A 59 -4.71 -9.48 16.05
N THR A 60 -3.53 -10.03 15.79
CA THR A 60 -2.71 -10.71 16.80
C THR A 60 -1.33 -10.06 16.88
N ILE A 61 -0.84 -9.90 18.10
CA ILE A 61 0.59 -9.64 18.36
C ILE A 61 1.28 -11.00 18.36
N LEU A 62 2.43 -11.07 17.69
CA LEU A 62 3.24 -12.29 17.59
C LEU A 62 4.49 -12.13 18.43
N GLN A 63 4.98 -13.22 19.03
CA GLN A 63 6.29 -13.25 19.67
C GLN A 63 7.19 -14.19 18.87
N THR A 64 8.26 -13.66 18.29
CA THR A 64 9.27 -14.49 17.62
C THR A 64 9.99 -15.39 18.63
N PRO A 65 10.61 -16.51 18.21
CA PRO A 65 11.40 -17.35 19.11
C PRO A 65 12.54 -16.63 19.86
N ASN A 66 13.12 -15.56 19.29
CA ASN A 66 14.17 -14.78 19.95
C ASN A 66 13.61 -13.67 20.88
N GLY A 67 12.29 -13.65 21.11
CA GLY A 67 11.64 -12.79 22.09
C GLY A 67 11.14 -11.43 21.59
N ARG A 68 11.32 -11.10 20.30
CA ARG A 68 10.77 -9.88 19.69
C ARG A 68 9.25 -9.96 19.56
N PHE A 69 8.57 -8.85 19.86
CA PHE A 69 7.11 -8.74 19.71
C PHE A 69 6.77 -7.98 18.43
N LEU A 70 5.97 -8.59 17.57
CA LEU A 70 5.63 -8.06 16.24
C LEU A 70 4.14 -7.75 16.14
N THR A 71 3.84 -6.60 15.54
CA THR A 71 2.52 -6.34 14.98
C THR A 71 2.36 -7.04 13.62
N SER A 72 1.12 -7.05 13.10
CA SER A 72 0.84 -7.65 11.80
C SER A 72 1.55 -6.89 10.67
N MET A 73 2.53 -7.53 10.01
CA MET A 73 3.41 -6.92 8.98
C MET A 73 2.69 -6.43 7.70
N GLY A 74 1.39 -6.67 7.57
CA GLY A 74 0.52 -6.13 6.52
C GLY A 74 -0.39 -4.99 6.97
N GLY A 75 -0.13 -4.39 8.14
CA GLY A 75 -1.02 -3.40 8.77
C GLY A 75 -2.26 -3.99 9.43
N GLY A 76 -2.38 -5.33 9.43
CA GLY A 76 -3.51 -6.05 10.02
C GLY A 76 -4.71 -6.23 9.09
N ILE A 77 -5.79 -6.74 9.67
CA ILE A 77 -7.07 -7.01 9.03
C ILE A 77 -8.20 -6.21 9.69
N THR A 78 -9.24 -5.92 8.92
CA THR A 78 -10.50 -5.35 9.42
C THR A 78 -11.37 -6.44 10.04
N ALA A 79 -12.43 -6.03 10.75
CA ALA A 79 -13.45 -6.96 11.27
C ALA A 79 -14.14 -7.80 10.16
N THR A 80 -14.15 -7.31 8.92
CA THR A 80 -14.65 -8.02 7.74
C THR A 80 -13.61 -8.95 7.09
N GLY A 81 -12.43 -9.11 7.70
CA GLY A 81 -11.36 -9.99 7.23
C GLY A 81 -10.53 -9.43 6.06
N THR A 82 -10.70 -8.16 5.70
CA THR A 82 -9.95 -7.53 4.60
C THR A 82 -8.64 -6.90 5.10
N SER A 83 -7.60 -6.89 4.27
CA SER A 83 -6.33 -6.25 4.61
C SER A 83 -6.50 -4.73 4.74
N ILE A 84 -6.09 -4.18 5.89
CA ILE A 84 -6.11 -2.74 6.15
C ILE A 84 -5.21 -2.00 5.16
N ARG A 85 -3.99 -2.51 4.93
CA ARG A 85 -3.04 -1.89 3.99
C ARG A 85 -3.61 -1.84 2.58
N ASN A 86 -4.14 -2.95 2.06
CA ASN A 86 -4.71 -2.98 0.71
C ASN A 86 -5.86 -1.98 0.57
N ARG A 87 -6.73 -1.89 1.59
CA ARG A 87 -7.83 -0.93 1.58
C ARG A 87 -7.31 0.52 1.58
N ARG A 88 -6.32 0.82 2.42
CA ARG A 88 -5.68 2.14 2.47
C ARG A 88 -5.02 2.53 1.15
N GLU A 89 -4.31 1.60 0.49
CA GLU A 89 -3.72 1.89 -0.83
C GLU A 89 -4.80 2.16 -1.88
N ALA A 90 -5.89 1.38 -1.89
CA ALA A 90 -7.02 1.63 -2.78
C ALA A 90 -7.67 3.00 -2.52
N ASP A 91 -7.89 3.35 -1.25
CA ASP A 91 -8.44 4.65 -0.86
C ASP A 91 -7.51 5.80 -1.24
N ARG A 92 -6.18 5.63 -1.14
CA ARG A 92 -5.20 6.63 -1.62
C ARG A 92 -5.35 6.89 -3.11
N VAL A 93 -5.42 5.84 -3.94
CA VAL A 93 -5.62 5.99 -5.38
C VAL A 93 -6.92 6.75 -5.68
N ILE A 94 -8.02 6.41 -5.00
CA ILE A 94 -9.30 7.11 -5.17
C ILE A 94 -9.17 8.61 -4.81
N ILE A 95 -8.50 8.93 -3.70
CA ILE A 95 -8.28 10.31 -3.28
C ILE A 95 -7.42 11.06 -4.33
N SER A 96 -6.34 10.45 -4.81
CA SER A 96 -5.48 11.04 -5.85
C SER A 96 -6.25 11.33 -7.13
N ILE A 97 -7.14 10.43 -7.57
CA ILE A 97 -7.99 10.66 -8.75
C ILE A 97 -8.92 11.86 -8.53
N ARG A 98 -9.55 11.99 -7.36
CA ARG A 98 -10.45 13.12 -7.05
C ARG A 98 -9.70 14.44 -6.99
N GLN A 99 -8.50 14.44 -6.41
CA GLN A 99 -7.63 15.63 -6.38
C GLN A 99 -7.23 16.04 -7.79
N LEU A 100 -6.90 15.07 -8.65
CA LEU A 100 -6.57 15.30 -10.05
C LEU A 100 -7.74 15.91 -10.83
N GLU A 101 -8.95 15.33 -10.70
CA GLU A 101 -10.16 15.86 -11.32
C GLU A 101 -10.42 17.31 -10.89
N THR A 102 -10.32 17.57 -9.58
CA THR A 102 -10.50 18.92 -9.01
C THR A 102 -9.49 19.92 -9.58
N TRP A 103 -8.22 19.52 -9.67
CA TRP A 103 -7.17 20.35 -10.24
C TRP A 103 -7.45 20.69 -11.71
N PHE A 104 -7.86 19.71 -12.53
CA PHE A 104 -8.18 19.93 -13.94
C PHE A 104 -9.37 20.88 -14.13
N ILE A 105 -10.41 20.76 -13.30
CA ILE A 105 -11.56 21.66 -13.34
C ILE A 105 -11.13 23.09 -12.97
N GLN A 106 -10.32 23.25 -11.92
CA GLN A 106 -9.85 24.56 -11.46
C GLN A 106 -8.88 25.22 -12.43
N GLN A 107 -8.01 24.43 -13.07
CA GLN A 107 -6.97 24.92 -13.98
C GLN A 107 -7.37 24.83 -15.45
N LYS A 108 -8.66 24.58 -15.76
CA LYS A 108 -9.14 24.38 -17.14
C LYS A 108 -8.64 25.46 -18.10
N ALA A 109 -8.83 26.73 -17.75
CA ALA A 109 -8.44 27.85 -18.62
C ALA A 109 -6.93 27.87 -18.89
N PHE A 110 -6.12 27.62 -17.85
CA PHE A 110 -4.67 27.54 -18.00
C PHE A 110 -4.25 26.38 -18.91
N VAL A 111 -4.83 25.19 -18.73
CA VAL A 111 -4.53 24.01 -19.57
C VAL A 111 -4.97 24.24 -21.01
N GLU A 112 -6.15 24.83 -21.22
CA GLU A 112 -6.67 25.19 -22.54
C GLU A 112 -5.73 26.19 -23.26
N ASP A 113 -5.34 27.28 -22.60
CA ASP A 113 -4.40 28.27 -23.17
C ASP A 113 -3.03 27.64 -23.46
N TYR A 114 -2.55 26.77 -22.59
CA TYR A 114 -1.28 26.06 -22.76
C TYR A 114 -1.28 25.18 -24.03
N PHE A 115 -2.30 24.34 -24.20
CA PHE A 115 -2.39 23.47 -25.37
C PHE A 115 -2.77 24.22 -26.65
N LYS A 116 -3.55 25.30 -26.55
CA LYS A 116 -3.86 26.16 -27.70
C LYS A 116 -2.61 26.87 -28.21
N SER A 117 -1.82 27.45 -27.32
CA SER A 117 -0.60 28.18 -27.70
C SER A 117 0.51 27.26 -28.23
N LYS A 118 0.66 26.05 -27.67
CA LYS A 118 1.76 25.16 -28.00
C LYS A 118 1.46 24.17 -29.13
N HIS A 119 0.22 23.69 -29.22
CA HIS A 119 -0.18 22.62 -30.14
C HIS A 119 -1.33 22.99 -31.09
N ASP A 120 -1.85 24.22 -30.99
CA ASP A 120 -3.06 24.67 -31.69
C ASP A 120 -4.23 23.67 -31.50
N LYS A 121 -4.42 23.24 -30.26
CA LYS A 121 -5.51 22.33 -29.86
C LYS A 121 -6.51 23.04 -28.97
N ASP A 122 -7.78 22.93 -29.34
CA ASP A 122 -8.89 23.41 -28.51
C ASP A 122 -9.20 22.37 -27.41
N TRP A 123 -9.77 22.83 -26.29
CA TRP A 123 -10.10 21.96 -25.15
C TRP A 123 -10.93 20.72 -25.54
N ALA A 124 -11.87 20.89 -26.47
CA ALA A 124 -12.75 19.80 -26.93
C ALA A 124 -12.00 18.66 -27.64
N ASP A 125 -10.79 18.92 -28.13
CA ASP A 125 -9.96 17.93 -28.82
C ASP A 125 -8.96 17.22 -27.91
N LEU A 126 -8.80 17.67 -26.66
CA LEU A 126 -7.82 17.12 -25.72
C LEU A 126 -8.38 15.85 -25.07
N THR A 127 -7.54 14.83 -24.91
CA THR A 127 -7.90 13.64 -24.14
C THR A 127 -6.75 13.27 -23.23
N PHE A 128 -7.03 13.19 -21.93
CA PHE A 128 -6.02 12.97 -20.91
C PHE A 128 -6.12 11.56 -20.33
N LYS A 129 -4.96 10.96 -20.03
CA LYS A 129 -4.86 9.72 -19.24
C LYS A 129 -3.87 9.92 -18.10
N VAL A 130 -4.15 9.28 -16.96
CA VAL A 130 -3.18 9.24 -15.87
C VAL A 130 -2.01 8.36 -16.28
N LYS A 131 -0.80 8.89 -16.21
CA LYS A 131 0.44 8.18 -16.52
C LYS A 131 1.13 7.63 -15.26
N SER A 132 1.04 8.34 -14.14
CA SER A 132 1.57 7.88 -12.86
C SER A 132 0.81 8.48 -11.68
N PHE A 133 0.63 7.66 -10.64
CA PHE A 133 0.14 8.07 -9.31
C PHE A 133 1.27 8.36 -8.31
N GLU A 134 2.52 8.12 -8.69
CA GLU A 134 3.68 8.54 -7.89
C GLU A 134 3.79 10.06 -7.89
N LEU A 135 4.30 10.64 -6.81
CA LEU A 135 4.43 12.09 -6.69
C LEU A 135 5.69 12.60 -7.43
N PRO A 136 5.60 13.69 -8.21
CA PRO A 136 4.38 14.40 -8.57
C PRO A 136 3.50 13.61 -9.55
N LEU A 137 2.17 13.71 -9.38
CA LEU A 137 1.17 13.06 -10.24
C LEU A 137 1.42 13.42 -11.71
N LYS A 138 1.35 12.44 -12.61
CA LYS A 138 1.62 12.66 -14.04
C LYS A 138 0.41 12.35 -14.90
N VAL A 139 0.04 13.29 -15.76
CA VAL A 139 -1.05 13.14 -16.73
C VAL A 139 -0.53 13.38 -18.13
N GLU A 140 -0.89 12.51 -19.06
CA GLU A 140 -0.48 12.59 -20.46
C GLU A 140 -1.68 12.95 -21.32
N GLU A 141 -1.50 13.93 -22.19
CA GLU A 141 -2.43 14.16 -23.30
C GLU A 141 -2.10 13.17 -24.43
N ILE A 142 -3.11 12.40 -24.85
CA ILE A 142 -2.93 11.20 -25.68
C ILE A 142 -2.47 11.51 -27.10
N LYS A 143 -2.92 12.62 -27.70
CA LYS A 143 -2.64 12.93 -29.11
C LYS A 143 -1.26 13.56 -29.32
N THR A 144 -0.82 14.38 -28.38
CA THR A 144 0.44 15.12 -28.39
C THR A 144 1.55 14.36 -27.66
N GLY A 145 1.19 13.43 -26.76
CA GLY A 145 2.12 12.71 -25.88
C GLY A 145 2.72 13.59 -24.78
N GLU A 146 2.24 14.83 -24.63
CA GLU A 146 2.75 15.75 -23.63
C GLU A 146 2.32 15.34 -22.22
N VAL A 147 3.28 15.37 -21.29
CA VAL A 147 3.07 15.02 -19.88
C VAL A 147 3.06 16.28 -19.03
N LEU A 148 1.97 16.50 -18.32
CA LEU A 148 1.84 17.49 -17.27
C LEU A 148 2.18 16.86 -15.91
N GLU A 149 3.01 17.55 -15.14
CA GLU A 149 3.27 17.21 -13.74
C GLU A 149 2.36 18.07 -12.85
N ILE A 150 1.53 17.41 -12.06
CA ILE A 150 0.54 18.07 -11.21
C ILE A 150 1.14 18.26 -9.83
N PRO A 151 1.31 19.51 -9.37
CA PRO A 151 1.78 19.77 -8.02
C PRO A 151 0.74 19.27 -7.01
N THR A 152 1.18 18.43 -6.07
CA THR A 152 0.37 17.90 -4.96
C THR A 152 0.63 18.60 -3.66
#